data_AF-A0A7C2P0H6-F1
#
_entry.id   AF-A0A7C2P0H6-F1
#
_cell.length_a   1.000
_cell.length_b   1.000
_cell.length_c   1.000
_cell.angle_alpha   90.00
_cell.angle_beta   90.00
_cell.angle_gamma   90.00
#
_symmetry.space_group_name_H-M   'P 1'
#
loop_
_entity.id
_entity.type
_entity.pdbx_description
1 polymer ?
#
loop_
_entity_poly.entity_id
_entity_poly.type
_entity_poly.pdbx_seq_one_letter_code
_entity_poly.pdbx_strand_id
1 'polypeptide(L)'
;MSFDKEFLTEDELYQLEKLGRLVRGDILKMTTLAQSGHPGGSMSSCDIYLVVWKYARVNPCDPDWDDRDRIVVSHGHTSPGVYAVLGRLGFFDIDDAIAYFRLAGS
;
A
#
# COMPACT_ATOMS: atom_id res chain seq x y z
N MET A 1 -16.02 -10.61 5.60
CA MET A 1 -15.48 -9.51 4.79
C MET A 1 -16.60 -9.04 3.87
N SER A 2 -17.27 -7.96 4.25
CA SER A 2 -18.21 -7.26 3.36
C SER A 2 -17.66 -5.85 3.25
N PHE A 3 -17.33 -5.40 2.05
CA PHE A 3 -17.08 -3.99 1.84
C PHE A 3 -18.43 -3.29 1.97
N ASP A 4 -18.47 -2.16 2.69
CA ASP A 4 -19.71 -1.40 2.89
C ASP A 4 -20.16 -0.67 1.60
N LYS A 5 -19.31 -0.67 0.57
CA LYS A 5 -19.57 -0.03 -0.73
C LYS A 5 -19.53 -1.06 -1.86
N GLU A 6 -20.58 -1.06 -2.67
CA GLU A 6 -20.67 -1.86 -3.90
C GLU A 6 -20.09 -1.12 -5.12
N PHE A 7 -20.18 0.21 -5.13
CA PHE A 7 -19.68 1.07 -6.20
C PHE A 7 -18.81 2.20 -5.67
N LEU A 8 -17.85 2.63 -6.48
CA LEU A 8 -17.03 3.81 -6.23
C LEU A 8 -17.62 5.00 -6.96
N THR A 9 -17.59 6.18 -6.33
CA THR A 9 -17.90 7.44 -7.01
C THR A 9 -16.78 7.82 -7.98
N GLU A 10 -17.07 8.70 -8.94
CA GLU A 10 -16.06 9.22 -9.88
C GLU A 10 -14.91 9.94 -9.16
N ASP A 11 -15.20 10.69 -8.09
CA ASP A 11 -14.15 11.34 -7.29
C ASP A 11 -13.28 10.31 -6.57
N GLU A 12 -13.87 9.28 -5.96
CA GLU A 12 -13.10 8.21 -5.32
C GLU A 12 -12.19 7.48 -6.31
N LEU A 13 -12.69 7.18 -7.51
CA LEU A 13 -11.91 6.58 -8.57
C LEU A 13 -10.75 7.50 -8.98
N TYR A 14 -11.02 8.79 -9.15
CA TYR A 14 -10.00 9.80 -9.47
C TYR A 14 -8.92 9.90 -8.37
N GLN A 15 -9.30 9.88 -7.09
CA GLN A 15 -8.34 9.89 -5.98
C GLN A 15 -7.49 8.62 -5.96
N LEU A 16 -8.09 7.45 -6.21
CA LEU A 16 -7.36 6.19 -6.28
C LEU A 16 -6.36 6.16 -7.44
N GLU A 17 -6.72 6.67 -8.62
CA GLU A 17 -5.79 6.79 -9.75
C GLU A 17 -4.60 7.71 -9.41
N LYS A 18 -4.87 8.83 -8.74
CA LYS A 18 -3.84 9.76 -8.30
C LYS A 18 -2.90 9.11 -7.29
N LEU A 19 -3.44 8.41 -6.29
CA LEU A 19 -2.65 7.64 -5.32
C LEU A 19 -1.87 6.51 -6.01
N GLY A 20 -2.47 5.82 -6.98
CA GLY A 20 -1.83 4.76 -7.75
C GLY A 20 -0.58 5.24 -8.50
N ARG A 21 -0.57 6.48 -8.99
CA ARG A 21 0.63 7.08 -9.60
C ARG A 21 1.72 7.34 -8.56
N LEU A 22 1.36 7.87 -7.38
CA LEU A 22 2.31 8.11 -6.30
C LEU A 22 2.92 6.81 -5.79
N VAL A 23 2.08 5.80 -5.51
CA VAL A 23 2.49 4.47 -5.06
C VAL A 23 3.47 3.82 -6.03
N ARG A 24 3.23 3.91 -7.35
CA ARG A 24 4.18 3.41 -8.37
C ARG A 24 5.53 4.13 -8.30
N GLY A 25 5.52 5.45 -8.09
CA GLY A 25 6.73 6.23 -7.86
C GLY A 25 7.47 5.80 -6.60
N ASP A 26 6.76 5.53 -5.50
CA ASP A 26 7.35 5.12 -4.22
C ASP A 26 7.96 3.71 -4.31
N ILE A 27 7.28 2.77 -4.99
CA ILE A 27 7.81 1.44 -5.31
C ILE A 27 9.14 1.56 -6.07
N LEU A 28 9.18 2.43 -7.09
CA LEU A 28 10.39 2.62 -7.90
C LEU A 28 11.53 3.20 -7.05
N LYS A 29 11.25 4.21 -6.22
CA LYS A 29 12.23 4.80 -5.30
C LYS A 29 12.77 3.77 -4.31
N MET A 30 11.89 3.07 -3.60
CA MET A 30 12.27 2.03 -2.62
C MET A 30 13.20 0.98 -3.23
N THR A 31 12.78 0.38 -4.34
CA THR A 31 13.55 -0.71 -4.98
C THR A 31 14.86 -0.22 -5.60
N THR A 32 14.91 1.02 -6.05
CA THR A 32 16.12 1.64 -6.61
C THR A 32 17.13 1.97 -5.51
N LEU A 33 16.69 2.64 -4.43
CA LEU A 33 17.55 2.99 -3.29
C LEU A 33 18.09 1.75 -2.59
N ALA A 34 17.26 0.72 -2.41
CA ALA A 34 17.67 -0.56 -1.83
C ALA A 34 18.50 -1.44 -2.78
N GLN A 35 18.65 -1.04 -4.05
CA GLN A 35 19.27 -1.83 -5.13
C GLN A 35 18.73 -3.28 -5.24
N SER A 36 17.50 -3.52 -4.78
CA SER A 36 16.88 -4.84 -4.70
C SER A 36 15.37 -4.75 -4.50
N GLY A 37 14.65 -5.81 -4.90
CA GLY A 37 13.19 -5.92 -4.75
C GLY A 37 12.48 -6.28 -6.07
N HIS A 38 11.14 -6.28 -6.04
CA HIS A 38 10.31 -6.72 -7.18
C HIS A 38 9.38 -5.58 -7.64
N PRO A 39 9.90 -4.57 -8.35
CA PRO A 39 9.11 -3.40 -8.75
C PRO A 39 7.96 -3.75 -9.69
N GLY A 40 8.16 -4.67 -10.65
CA GLY A 40 7.14 -5.05 -11.63
C GLY A 40 5.87 -5.62 -11.00
N GLY A 41 6.00 -6.70 -10.22
CA GLY A 41 4.86 -7.33 -9.54
C GLY A 41 4.19 -6.42 -8.49
N SER A 42 4.96 -5.50 -7.91
CA SER A 42 4.42 -4.50 -6.98
C SER A 42 3.56 -3.46 -7.71
N MET A 43 4.03 -2.95 -8.85
CA MET A 43 3.28 -1.99 -9.66
C MET A 43 2.04 -2.61 -10.32
N SER A 44 2.08 -3.87 -10.73
CA SER A 44 0.91 -4.56 -11.28
C SER A 44 -0.20 -4.78 -10.24
N SER A 45 0.18 -4.87 -8.97
CA SER A 45 -0.75 -5.19 -7.87
C SER A 45 -1.20 -3.96 -7.06
N CYS A 46 -0.62 -2.78 -7.31
CA CYS A 46 -0.83 -1.64 -6.41
C CYS A 46 -2.28 -1.11 -6.39
N ASP A 47 -3.01 -1.20 -7.51
CA ASP A 47 -4.40 -0.72 -7.55
C ASP A 47 -5.32 -1.61 -6.70
N ILE A 48 -5.14 -2.94 -6.73
CA ILE A 48 -5.89 -3.85 -5.86
C ILE A 48 -5.52 -3.65 -4.39
N TYR A 49 -4.24 -3.39 -4.07
CA TYR A 49 -3.83 -3.06 -2.71
C TYR A 49 -4.50 -1.77 -2.24
N LEU A 50 -4.45 -0.70 -3.04
CA LEU A 50 -5.09 0.58 -2.69
C LEU A 50 -6.58 0.40 -2.40
N VAL A 51 -7.31 -0.26 -3.29
CA VAL A 51 -8.75 -0.50 -3.10
C VAL A 51 -9.00 -1.32 -1.83
N VAL A 52 -8.31 -2.45 -1.66
CA VAL A 52 -8.54 -3.34 -0.51
C VAL A 52 -8.26 -2.62 0.81
N TRP A 53 -7.10 -1.98 0.98
CA TRP A 53 -6.78 -1.29 2.23
C TRP A 53 -7.58 0.00 2.46
N LYS A 54 -8.00 0.70 1.41
CA LYS A 54 -8.79 1.94 1.55
C LYS A 54 -10.20 1.66 2.06
N TYR A 55 -10.80 0.53 1.70
CA TYR A 55 -12.21 0.22 2.00
C TYR A 55 -12.42 -0.96 2.94
N ALA A 56 -11.38 -1.74 3.26
CA ALA A 56 -11.46 -2.71 4.33
C ALA A 56 -11.61 -2.02 5.69
N ARG A 57 -12.13 -2.75 6.69
CA ARG A 57 -12.21 -2.27 8.07
C ARG A 57 -10.83 -2.28 8.72
N VAL A 58 -10.03 -1.25 8.45
CA VAL A 58 -8.70 -1.04 9.02
C VAL A 58 -8.55 0.40 9.49
N ASN A 59 -7.71 0.62 10.51
CA ASN A 59 -7.46 1.96 11.05
C ASN A 59 -5.94 2.24 11.09
N PRO A 60 -5.44 3.24 10.35
CA PRO A 60 -4.03 3.62 10.40
C PRO A 60 -3.56 4.07 11.80
N CYS A 61 -4.46 4.64 12.61
CA CYS A 61 -4.16 5.08 13.96
C CYS A 61 -4.27 3.95 15.01
N ASP A 62 -4.85 2.82 14.63
CA ASP A 62 -5.03 1.63 15.48
C ASP A 62 -4.91 0.35 14.63
N PRO A 63 -3.69 0.04 14.15
CA PRO A 63 -3.48 -1.07 13.21
C PRO A 63 -3.68 -2.45 13.85
N ASP A 64 -3.68 -2.52 15.19
CA ASP A 64 -3.83 -3.76 15.94
C ASP A 64 -5.26 -4.03 16.40
N TRP A 65 -6.21 -3.13 16.12
CA TRP A 65 -7.62 -3.26 16.43
C TRP A 65 -8.15 -4.68 16.18
N ASP A 66 -8.73 -5.29 17.22
CA ASP A 66 -9.11 -6.71 17.24
C ASP A 66 -10.10 -7.10 16.13
N ASP A 67 -11.09 -6.24 15.86
CA ASP A 67 -12.17 -6.50 14.88
C ASP A 67 -11.85 -6.00 13.47
N ARG A 68 -10.57 -5.71 13.16
CA ARG A 68 -10.17 -5.29 11.82
C ARG A 68 -10.26 -6.43 10.81
N ASP A 69 -10.51 -6.07 9.56
CA ASP A 69 -10.29 -7.01 8.45
C ASP A 69 -8.80 -7.36 8.35
N ARG A 70 -8.49 -8.65 8.19
CA ARG A 70 -7.12 -9.14 8.05
C ARG A 70 -6.79 -9.34 6.57
N ILE A 71 -5.83 -8.57 6.08
CA ILE A 71 -5.37 -8.61 4.70
C ILE A 71 -4.02 -9.34 4.64
N VAL A 72 -3.95 -10.42 3.86
CA VAL A 72 -2.73 -11.23 3.70
C VAL A 72 -2.31 -11.21 2.23
N VAL A 73 -1.11 -10.70 1.96
CA VAL A 73 -0.51 -10.72 0.61
C VAL A 73 0.40 -11.94 0.51
N SER A 74 -0.12 -13.00 -0.10
CA SER A 74 0.57 -14.31 -0.20
C SER A 74 1.86 -14.25 -1.03
N HIS A 75 1.87 -13.47 -2.11
CA HIS A 75 3.07 -13.20 -2.91
C HIS A 75 3.88 -12.05 -2.29
N GLY A 76 4.46 -12.28 -1.10
CA GLY A 76 5.14 -11.24 -0.29
C GLY A 76 6.38 -10.59 -0.93
N HIS A 77 6.86 -11.11 -2.06
CA HIS A 77 7.92 -10.47 -2.83
C HIS A 77 7.49 -9.08 -3.37
N THR A 78 6.18 -8.80 -3.45
CA THR A 78 5.59 -7.50 -3.79
C THR A 78 5.48 -6.52 -2.61
N SER A 79 6.18 -6.79 -1.51
CA SER A 79 6.27 -5.94 -0.32
C SER A 79 6.46 -4.44 -0.56
N PRO A 80 7.26 -3.93 -1.52
CA PRO A 80 7.34 -2.47 -1.70
C PRO A 80 6.01 -1.87 -2.17
N GLY A 81 5.15 -2.63 -2.88
CA GLY A 81 3.80 -2.19 -3.20
C GLY A 81 2.91 -2.08 -1.97
N VAL A 82 3.03 -3.05 -1.04
CA VAL A 82 2.29 -3.03 0.23
C VAL A 82 2.73 -1.85 1.10
N TYR A 83 4.04 -1.65 1.27
CA TYR A 83 4.55 -0.55 2.09
C TYR A 83 4.19 0.82 1.50
N ALA A 84 4.26 0.98 0.17
CA ALA A 84 3.84 2.21 -0.48
C ALA A 84 2.36 2.53 -0.22
N VAL A 85 1.47 1.53 -0.29
CA VAL A 85 0.05 1.73 -0.01
C VAL A 85 -0.20 2.08 1.45
N LEU A 86 0.36 1.31 2.39
CA LEU A 86 0.18 1.56 3.82
C LEU A 86 0.70 2.93 4.24
N GLY A 87 1.89 3.33 3.77
CA GLY A 87 2.43 4.67 4.04
C GLY A 87 1.56 5.79 3.47
N ARG A 88 1.06 5.63 2.22
CA ARG A 88 0.15 6.61 1.60
C ARG A 88 -1.23 6.66 2.24
N LEU A 89 -1.65 5.60 2.93
CA LEU A 89 -2.88 5.56 3.72
C LEU A 89 -2.67 6.00 5.17
N GLY A 90 -1.45 6.37 5.56
CA GLY A 90 -1.14 6.99 6.86
C GLY A 90 -0.85 6.01 7.98
N PHE A 91 -0.52 4.74 7.67
CA PHE A 91 -0.12 3.76 8.70
C PHE A 91 1.27 4.06 9.29
N PHE A 92 2.10 4.74 8.52
CA PHE A 92 3.44 5.20 8.89
C PHE A 92 3.89 6.27 7.89
N ASP A 93 5.03 6.93 8.15
CA ASP A 93 5.61 7.89 7.21
C ASP A 93 6.12 7.18 5.95
N ILE A 94 5.57 7.57 4.80
CA ILE A 94 5.98 7.03 3.51
C ILE A 94 7.45 7.32 3.19
N ASP A 95 8.00 8.44 3.67
CA ASP A 95 9.38 8.81 3.39
C ASP A 95 10.36 7.91 4.15
N ASP A 96 10.02 7.45 5.36
CA ASP A 96 10.80 6.45 6.10
C ASP A 96 10.83 5.12 5.35
N ALA A 97 9.69 4.64 4.86
CA ALA A 97 9.63 3.43 4.06
C ALA A 97 10.47 3.56 2.77
N ILE A 98 10.43 4.72 2.10
CA ILE A 98 11.24 4.98 0.92
C ILE A 98 12.74 4.96 1.25
N ALA A 99 13.15 5.63 2.33
CA ALA A 99 14.54 5.79 2.71
C ALA A 99 15.18 4.48 3.21
N TYR A 100 14.42 3.67 3.94
CA TYR A 100 14.96 2.55 4.72
C TYR A 100 14.54 1.17 4.21
N PHE A 101 13.79 1.05 3.12
CA PHE A 101 13.38 -0.25 2.58
C PHE A 101 14.57 -1.22 2.43
N ARG A 102 14.46 -2.39 3.08
CA ARG A 102 15.48 -3.47 3.12
C ARG A 102 16.80 -3.12 3.81
N LEU A 103 16.85 -2.05 4.59
CA LEU A 103 17.98 -1.78 5.48
C LEU A 103 17.81 -2.51 6.82
N ALA A 104 18.92 -2.82 7.47
CA ALA A 104 18.87 -3.46 8.79
C ALA A 104 18.31 -2.45 9.83
N GLY A 105 17.26 -2.84 10.55
CA GLY A 105 16.62 -2.00 11.56
C GLY A 105 15.58 -1.01 11.02
N SER A 106 15.18 -1.15 9.74
CA SER A 106 14.05 -0.44 9.13
C SER A 106 12.70 -0.88 9.68
#